data_AF-A0A5D2UM45-F1
#
_entry.id   AF-A0A5D2UM45-F1
#
_cell.length_a   1.000
_cell.length_b   1.000
_cell.length_c   1.000
_cell.angle_alpha   90.00
_cell.angle_beta   90.00
_cell.angle_gamma   90.00
#
_symmetry.space_group_name_H-M   'P 1'
#
loop_
_entity.id
_entity.type
_entity.pdbx_description
1 polymer ?
#
loop_
_entity_poly.entity_id
_entity_poly.type
_entity_poly.pdbx_seq_one_letter_code
_entity_poly.pdbx_strand_id
1 'polypeptide(L)'
;MCIEIIGCYAQTELGHGPNVQGLETTATFDSQTDEFVSHSPILTSSKWWPDGLGKVSTHAVVYARLRIDGQDYGVHGFIVQLCSLDDHSSLPGITVGDIGMKFRSGAYNNMENGLLRFDHFFPGYKRREICTI
;
A
#
# COMPACT_ATOMS: atom_id res chain seq x y z
N MET A 1 -6.75 4.19 -26.72
CA MET A 1 -7.01 4.13 -25.26
C MET A 1 -5.66 4.28 -24.58
N CYS A 2 -5.39 5.42 -23.95
CA CYS A 2 -4.16 5.61 -23.17
C CYS A 2 -4.39 5.06 -21.77
N ILE A 3 -3.42 4.31 -21.24
CA ILE A 3 -3.39 3.89 -19.84
C ILE A 3 -2.62 4.98 -19.09
N GLU A 4 -3.33 5.76 -18.26
CA GLU A 4 -2.74 6.89 -17.52
C GLU A 4 -2.14 6.46 -16.17
N ILE A 5 -2.69 5.40 -15.57
CA ILE A 5 -2.22 4.85 -14.30
C ILE A 5 -2.20 3.32 -14.34
N ILE A 6 -1.24 2.74 -13.64
CA ILE A 6 -1.16 1.29 -13.40
C ILE A 6 -1.34 1.04 -11.90
N GLY A 7 -2.38 0.28 -11.55
CA GLY A 7 -2.76 -0.08 -10.18
C GLY A 7 -2.34 -1.49 -9.78
N CYS A 8 -2.05 -1.72 -8.51
CA CYS A 8 -2.02 -3.07 -7.90
C CYS A 8 -2.89 -3.16 -6.64
N TYR A 9 -3.11 -4.40 -6.16
CA TYR A 9 -3.89 -4.69 -4.97
C TYR A 9 -2.98 -5.06 -3.79
N ALA A 10 -2.81 -4.13 -2.84
CA ALA A 10 -1.87 -4.23 -1.73
C ALA A 10 -2.58 -4.53 -0.40
N GLN A 11 -2.94 -5.81 -0.20
CA GLN A 11 -3.60 -6.28 1.02
C GLN A 11 -2.64 -7.04 1.94
N THR A 12 -2.11 -8.17 1.45
CA THR A 12 -1.29 -9.11 2.20
C THR A 12 -0.06 -8.43 2.80
N GLU A 13 0.22 -8.75 4.06
CA GLU A 13 1.39 -8.34 4.80
C GLU A 13 2.30 -9.55 5.08
N LEU A 14 3.55 -9.27 5.41
CA LEU A 14 4.50 -10.31 5.82
C LEU A 14 3.98 -11.13 7.01
N GLY A 15 3.29 -10.48 7.96
CA GLY A 15 2.69 -11.13 9.12
C GLY A 15 1.29 -11.70 8.90
N HIS A 16 0.55 -11.22 7.89
CA HIS A 16 -0.90 -11.49 7.76
C HIS A 16 -1.31 -11.68 6.29
N GLY A 17 -1.79 -12.89 5.96
CA GLY A 17 -2.42 -13.19 4.68
C GLY A 17 -3.90 -13.55 4.83
N PRO A 18 -4.23 -14.75 5.34
CA PRO A 18 -5.63 -15.16 5.52
C PRO A 18 -6.38 -14.33 6.56
N ASN A 19 -5.69 -13.91 7.63
CA ASN A 19 -6.28 -13.09 8.69
C ASN A 19 -6.24 -11.60 8.32
N VAL A 20 -7.12 -11.19 7.41
CA VAL A 20 -7.21 -9.79 6.96
C VAL A 20 -7.52 -8.85 8.13
N GLN A 21 -8.34 -9.27 9.10
CA GLN A 21 -8.66 -8.46 10.28
C GLN A 21 -7.44 -8.23 11.19
N GLY A 22 -6.34 -8.96 10.98
CA GLY A 22 -5.09 -8.84 11.71
C GLY A 22 -4.08 -7.85 11.11
N LEU A 23 -4.36 -7.24 9.95
CA LEU A 23 -3.44 -6.31 9.29
C LEU A 23 -2.93 -5.23 10.26
N GLU A 24 -1.66 -4.86 10.10
CA GLU A 24 -0.92 -4.00 11.00
C GLU A 24 -0.61 -2.63 10.38
N THR A 25 -0.64 -2.50 9.05
CA THR A 25 -0.55 -1.19 8.38
C THR A 25 -1.70 -0.32 8.87
N THR A 26 -1.39 0.93 9.20
CA THR A 26 -2.37 1.90 9.71
C THR A 26 -2.58 3.04 8.73
N ALA A 27 -3.80 3.56 8.70
CA ALA A 27 -4.17 4.82 8.07
C ALA A 27 -4.83 5.68 9.15
N THR A 28 -4.09 6.63 9.70
CA THR A 28 -4.53 7.45 10.85
C THR A 28 -4.95 8.82 10.38
N PHE A 29 -6.16 9.25 10.70
CA PHE A 29 -6.64 10.59 10.38
C PHE A 29 -5.93 11.65 11.22
N ASP A 30 -5.36 12.65 10.56
CA ASP A 30 -4.82 13.86 11.15
C ASP A 30 -5.79 15.03 10.91
N SER A 31 -6.39 15.53 11.99
CA SER A 31 -7.36 16.61 11.96
C SER A 31 -6.75 17.99 11.66
N GLN A 32 -5.43 18.16 11.83
CA GLN A 32 -4.76 19.43 11.53
C GLN A 32 -4.60 19.66 10.03
N THR A 33 -4.33 18.57 9.30
CA THR A 33 -4.10 18.58 7.85
C THR A 33 -5.32 18.10 7.05
N ASP A 34 -6.32 17.55 7.73
CA ASP A 34 -7.50 16.88 7.15
C ASP A 34 -7.09 15.70 6.26
N GLU A 35 -6.02 14.97 6.63
CA GLU A 35 -5.42 13.91 5.82
C GLU A 35 -5.25 12.58 6.56
N PHE A 36 -5.04 11.49 5.80
CA PHE A 36 -4.71 10.18 6.34
C PHE A 36 -3.22 9.90 6.27
N VAL A 37 -2.58 9.65 7.41
CA VAL A 37 -1.19 9.23 7.50
C VAL A 37 -1.09 7.72 7.40
N SER A 38 -0.49 7.22 6.32
CA SER A 38 -0.21 5.80 6.14
C SER A 38 1.11 5.41 6.79
N HIS A 39 1.11 4.35 7.60
CA HIS A 39 2.33 3.90 8.28
C HIS A 39 2.38 2.38 8.48
N SER A 40 3.57 1.83 8.26
CA SER A 40 3.94 0.44 8.54
C SER A 40 4.80 0.36 9.81
N PRO A 41 4.18 0.19 11.00
CA PRO A 41 4.85 0.38 12.29
C PRO A 41 5.95 -0.64 12.58
N ILE A 42 5.82 -1.87 12.09
CA ILE A 42 6.77 -2.96 12.31
C ILE A 42 7.07 -3.70 11.00
N LEU A 43 8.16 -4.47 10.95
CA LEU A 43 8.57 -5.15 9.72
C LEU A 43 7.48 -6.08 9.16
N THR A 44 6.75 -6.78 10.04
CA THR A 44 5.66 -7.69 9.68
C THR A 44 4.48 -6.99 9.02
N SER A 45 4.33 -5.67 9.23
CA SER A 45 3.29 -4.85 8.59
C SER A 45 3.63 -4.44 7.16
N SER A 46 4.81 -4.79 6.66
CA SER A 46 5.18 -4.53 5.26
C SER A 46 4.26 -5.32 4.35
N LYS A 47 3.66 -4.67 3.35
CA LYS A 47 2.92 -5.37 2.31
C LYS A 47 3.87 -6.30 1.58
N TRP A 48 3.41 -7.51 1.29
CA TRP A 48 4.24 -8.58 0.77
C TRP A 48 3.41 -9.52 -0.11
N TRP A 49 3.88 -9.79 -1.33
CA TRP A 49 3.21 -10.52 -2.42
C TRP A 49 2.36 -9.73 -3.45
N PRO A 50 1.93 -8.47 -3.27
CA PRO A 50 1.13 -7.79 -4.30
C PRO A 50 1.78 -7.86 -5.68
N ASP A 51 1.04 -8.36 -6.66
CA ASP A 51 1.54 -8.47 -8.03
C ASP A 51 1.60 -7.09 -8.72
N GLY A 52 2.62 -6.87 -9.54
CA GLY A 52 2.90 -5.60 -10.22
C GLY A 52 3.52 -4.51 -9.32
N LEU A 53 3.44 -4.66 -8.00
CA LEU A 53 3.91 -3.67 -7.02
C LEU A 53 5.42 -3.43 -7.09
N GLY A 54 6.22 -4.45 -7.39
CA GLY A 54 7.67 -4.36 -7.25
C GLY A 54 8.31 -3.32 -8.15
N LYS A 55 7.77 -3.11 -9.36
CA LYS A 55 8.36 -2.19 -10.35
C LYS A 55 7.37 -1.48 -11.27
N VAL A 56 6.14 -1.95 -11.45
CA VAL A 56 5.29 -1.49 -12.57
C VAL A 56 4.19 -0.54 -12.10
N SER A 57 3.58 -0.82 -10.95
CA SER A 57 2.43 -0.07 -10.47
C SER A 57 2.80 1.33 -9.99
N THR A 58 2.19 2.33 -10.60
CA THR A 58 2.22 3.74 -10.16
C THR A 58 1.33 4.00 -8.96
N HIS A 59 0.27 3.21 -8.80
CA HIS A 59 -0.76 3.35 -7.77
C HIS A 59 -1.10 1.98 -7.17
N ALA A 60 -1.71 1.96 -5.98
CA ALA A 60 -2.19 0.74 -5.36
C ALA A 60 -3.45 0.97 -4.53
N VAL A 61 -4.36 -0.01 -4.50
CA VAL A 61 -5.37 -0.08 -3.45
C VAL A 61 -4.73 -0.75 -2.23
N VAL A 62 -4.45 0.03 -1.20
CA VAL A 62 -3.80 -0.40 0.04
C VAL A 62 -4.85 -0.66 1.10
N TYR A 63 -4.81 -1.84 1.71
CA TYR A 63 -5.68 -2.16 2.84
C TYR A 63 -4.96 -1.87 4.15
N ALA A 64 -5.54 -1.04 5.01
CA ALA A 64 -4.96 -0.62 6.27
C ALA A 64 -6.02 -0.47 7.36
N ARG A 65 -5.61 -0.51 8.63
CA ARG A 65 -6.48 -0.21 9.77
C ARG A 65 -6.79 1.28 9.81
N LEU A 66 -8.06 1.63 9.62
CA LEU A 66 -8.54 3.00 9.73
C LEU A 66 -8.56 3.43 11.20
N ARG A 67 -7.87 4.52 11.52
CA ARG A 67 -7.85 5.10 12.86
C ARG A 67 -8.30 6.55 12.82
N ILE A 68 -9.30 6.90 13.63
CA ILE A 68 -9.83 8.26 13.73
C ILE A 68 -10.03 8.56 15.22
N ASP A 69 -9.52 9.70 15.69
CA ASP A 69 -9.65 10.16 17.08
C ASP A 69 -9.25 9.09 18.13
N GLY A 70 -8.21 8.31 17.82
CA GLY A 70 -7.70 7.23 18.67
C GLY A 70 -8.51 5.92 18.62
N GLN A 71 -9.62 5.88 17.89
CA GLN A 71 -10.44 4.68 17.70
C GLN A 71 -10.04 3.93 16.43
N ASP A 72 -9.97 2.60 16.51
CA ASP A 72 -9.73 1.70 15.38
C ASP A 72 -11.07 1.22 14.80
N TYR A 73 -11.27 1.46 13.50
CA TYR A 73 -12.48 1.11 12.74
C TYR A 73 -12.30 -0.15 11.88
N GLY A 74 -11.16 -0.84 12.01
CA GLY A 74 -10.86 -2.02 11.21
C GLY A 74 -10.35 -1.69 9.82
N VAL A 75 -10.35 -2.70 8.95
CA VAL A 75 -9.64 -2.68 7.66
C VAL A 75 -10.44 -1.95 6.59
N HIS A 76 -9.80 -0.98 5.94
CA HIS A 76 -10.36 -0.18 4.84
C HIS A 76 -9.36 -0.06 3.69
N GLY A 77 -9.86 0.23 2.49
CA GLY A 77 -9.06 0.40 1.27
C GLY A 77 -8.78 1.87 0.95
N PHE A 78 -7.55 2.17 0.50
CA PHE A 78 -7.07 3.51 0.16
C PHE A 78 -6.30 3.48 -1.17
N ILE A 79 -6.52 4.43 -2.10
CA ILE A 79 -5.91 4.43 -3.45
C ILE A 79 -4.59 5.21 -3.49
N VAL A 80 -3.47 4.59 -3.12
CA VAL A 80 -2.17 5.24 -2.89
C VAL A 80 -1.35 5.37 -4.15
N GLN A 81 -0.97 6.60 -4.50
CA GLN A 81 0.10 6.82 -5.48
C GLN A 81 1.43 6.42 -4.85
N LEU A 82 2.16 5.52 -5.52
CA LEU A 82 3.42 4.95 -5.03
C LEU A 82 4.64 5.61 -5.67
N CYS A 83 4.52 5.98 -6.94
CA CYS A 83 5.60 6.53 -7.75
C CYS A 83 5.16 7.79 -8.51
N SER A 84 6.13 8.64 -8.82
CA SER A 84 5.98 9.78 -9.74
C SER A 84 5.54 9.31 -11.12
N LEU A 85 4.61 10.03 -11.76
CA LEU A 85 4.17 9.73 -13.13
C LEU A 85 5.16 10.23 -14.20
N ASP A 86 6.13 11.06 -13.82
CA ASP A 86 7.10 11.64 -14.75
C ASP A 86 8.33 10.75 -14.94
N ASP A 87 8.91 10.27 -13.84
CA ASP A 87 10.18 9.53 -13.83
C ASP A 87 10.10 8.16 -13.15
N HIS A 88 8.91 7.78 -12.66
CA HIS A 88 8.64 6.52 -11.98
C HIS A 88 9.43 6.32 -10.66
N SER A 89 9.99 7.39 -10.10
CA SER A 89 10.66 7.33 -8.80
C SER A 89 9.65 7.15 -7.65
N SER A 90 10.03 6.39 -6.61
CA SER A 90 9.19 6.20 -5.42
C SER A 90 8.97 7.51 -4.68
N LEU A 91 7.74 7.78 -4.26
CA LEU A 91 7.45 9.00 -3.49
C LEU A 91 8.13 8.99 -2.10
N PRO A 92 8.45 10.16 -1.53
CA PRO A 92 9.04 10.26 -0.20
C PRO A 92 8.19 9.54 0.86
N GLY A 93 8.83 8.79 1.77
CA GLY A 93 8.12 8.00 2.80
C GLY A 93 7.60 6.65 2.29
N ILE A 94 7.82 6.30 1.02
CA ILE A 94 7.50 4.99 0.45
C ILE A 94 8.77 4.19 0.20
N THR A 95 8.79 2.95 0.68
CA THR A 95 9.76 1.94 0.27
C THR A 95 9.04 0.87 -0.55
N VAL A 96 9.43 0.71 -1.81
CA VAL A 96 8.88 -0.30 -2.73
C VAL A 96 10.02 -1.11 -3.36
N GLY A 97 9.78 -2.38 -3.65
CA GLY A 97 10.76 -3.22 -4.33
C GLY A 97 10.25 -4.62 -4.62
N ASP A 98 11.01 -5.41 -5.36
CA ASP A 98 10.70 -6.81 -5.69
C ASP A 98 11.07 -7.75 -4.53
N ILE A 99 10.25 -8.77 -4.27
CA ILE A 99 10.49 -9.76 -3.20
C ILE A 99 11.42 -10.90 -3.63
N GLY A 100 11.85 -10.92 -4.89
CA GLY A 100 12.86 -11.82 -5.42
C GLY A 100 12.30 -13.04 -6.16
N MET A 101 13.21 -14.01 -6.33
CA MET A 101 12.95 -15.24 -7.06
C MET A 101 11.91 -16.10 -6.35
N LYS A 102 10.94 -16.57 -7.13
CA LYS A 102 9.87 -17.45 -6.71
C LYS A 102 10.13 -18.87 -7.20
N PHE A 103 9.38 -19.82 -6.62
CA PHE A 103 9.55 -21.23 -6.91
C PHE A 103 9.32 -21.53 -8.39
N ARG A 104 10.23 -22.35 -8.96
CA ARG A 104 10.27 -22.80 -10.37
C ARG A 104 10.55 -21.68 -11.38
N SER A 105 11.64 -21.85 -12.13
CA SER A 105 12.03 -20.95 -13.21
C SER A 105 10.92 -20.82 -14.26
N GLY A 106 10.61 -19.59 -14.67
CA GLY A 106 9.61 -19.27 -15.70
C GLY A 106 8.14 -19.33 -15.29
N ALA A 107 7.82 -19.68 -14.05
CA ALA A 107 6.44 -19.59 -13.54
C ALA A 107 6.13 -18.14 -13.13
N TYR A 108 6.07 -17.86 -11.83
CA TYR A 108 5.77 -16.53 -11.33
C TYR A 108 6.97 -15.58 -11.38
N ASN A 109 8.17 -16.02 -11.80
CA ASN A 109 9.35 -15.14 -11.85
C ASN A 109 9.24 -13.98 -12.84
N ASN A 110 8.29 -14.05 -13.77
CA ASN A 110 7.97 -12.94 -14.68
C ASN A 110 6.99 -11.93 -14.05
N MET A 111 6.44 -12.24 -12.87
CA MET A 111 5.61 -11.35 -12.08
C MET A 111 6.47 -10.61 -11.05
N GLU A 112 6.25 -9.31 -10.97
CA GLU A 112 6.98 -8.37 -10.09
C GLU A 112 6.25 -8.24 -8.76
N ASN A 113 6.16 -9.36 -8.03
CA ASN A 113 5.56 -9.36 -6.70
C ASN A 113 6.39 -8.46 -5.77
N GLY A 114 5.72 -7.48 -5.18
CA GLY A 114 6.40 -6.42 -4.46
C GLY A 114 6.34 -6.52 -2.96
N LEU A 115 7.24 -5.76 -2.33
CA LEU A 115 7.14 -5.28 -0.98
C LEU A 115 6.74 -3.80 -1.00
N LEU A 116 5.97 -3.37 -0.01
CA LEU A 116 5.65 -1.96 0.19
C LEU A 116 5.62 -1.64 1.68
N ARG A 117 6.30 -0.55 2.05
CA ARG A 117 6.35 -0.04 3.42
C ARG A 117 6.17 1.47 3.43
N PHE A 118 5.40 1.95 4.40
CA PHE A 118 5.16 3.38 4.61
C PHE A 118 5.86 3.89 5.86
N ASP A 119 6.56 5.01 5.72
CA ASP A 119 7.06 5.81 6.83
C ASP A 119 6.31 7.14 6.86
N HIS A 120 5.27 7.21 7.68
CA HIS A 120 4.40 8.38 7.87
C HIS A 120 4.04 9.10 6.56
N PHE A 121 3.59 8.31 5.58
CA PHE A 121 3.30 8.80 4.24
C PHE A 121 1.98 9.56 4.19
N PHE A 122 1.98 10.71 3.53
CA PHE A 122 0.81 11.54 3.26
C PHE A 122 0.37 11.32 1.81
N PRO A 123 -0.67 10.53 1.56
CA PRO A 123 -1.18 10.25 0.22
C PRO A 123 -2.04 11.39 -0.33
N GLY A 124 -2.33 12.42 0.46
CA GLY A 124 -3.14 13.57 0.05
C GLY A 124 -4.66 13.35 0.08
N TYR A 125 -5.17 12.24 0.63
CA TYR A 125 -6.63 12.08 0.77
C TYR A 125 -7.19 12.99 1.82
N LYS A 126 -8.30 13.65 1.48
CA LYS A 126 -9.14 14.31 2.48
C LYS A 126 -10.13 13.35 3.11
N ARG A 127 -10.66 13.71 4.29
CA ARG A 127 -11.67 12.91 5.01
C ARG A 127 -12.85 12.44 4.15
N ARG A 128 -13.21 13.20 3.13
CA ARG A 128 -14.36 12.95 2.23
C ARG A 128 -14.09 11.94 1.13
N GLU A 129 -12.84 11.52 0.96
CA GLU A 129 -12.39 10.73 -0.20
C GLU A 129 -12.16 9.26 0.13
N ILE A 130 -12.45 8.82 1.37
CA ILE A 130 -12.40 7.41 1.73
C ILE A 130 -13.60 6.69 1.11
N CYS A 131 -13.32 5.77 0.19
CA CYS A 131 -14.27 4.74 -0.21
C CYS A 131 -14.40 3.70 0.91
N THR A 132 -15.27 3.95 1.89
CA THR A 132 -15.86 2.86 2.68
C THR A 132 -16.84 2.13 1.76
N ILE A 133 -16.40 1.04 1.13
CA ILE A 133 -17.30 0.05 0.50
C ILE A 133 -18.03 -0.76 1.57
#